data_AF-A0A3S3R549-F1
#
_entry.id   AF-A0A3S3R549-F1
#
_cell.length_a   1.000
_cell.length_b   1.000
_cell.length_c   1.000
_cell.angle_alpha   90.00
_cell.angle_beta   90.00
_cell.angle_gamma   90.00
#
_symmetry.space_group_name_H-M   'P 1'
#
loop_
_entity.id
_entity.type
_entity.pdbx_description
1 polymer ?
#
loop_
_entity_poly.entity_id
_entity_poly.type
_entity_poly.pdbx_seq_one_letter_code
_entity_poly.pdbx_strand_id
1 'polypeptide(L)' 'MAETRTEALHQNAEGLDVEAPEAILAFLANAQIEAAKAVHGAIPAIAAAAELIAKQLKSGGKLAYAAAGSSGLMAVADA' A
#
# COMPACT_ATOMS: atom_id res chain seq x y z
N MET A 1 20.01 2.41 -7.57
CA MET A 1 18.59 2.41 -7.13
C MET A 1 18.44 1.25 -6.18
N ALA A 2 17.91 1.47 -4.97
CA ALA A 2 17.67 0.39 -4.02
C ALA A 2 16.71 -0.64 -4.65
N GLU A 3 16.91 -1.93 -4.36
CA GLU A 3 16.01 -2.99 -4.81
C GLU A 3 14.59 -2.74 -4.27
N THR A 4 13.58 -2.78 -5.15
CA THR A 4 12.16 -2.68 -4.76
C THR A 4 11.66 -4.03 -4.26
N ARG A 5 12.17 -4.47 -3.11
CA ARG A 5 11.73 -5.69 -2.41
C ARG A 5 11.29 -5.31 -1.00
N THR A 6 10.23 -5.92 -0.49
CA THR A 6 9.68 -5.62 0.84
C THR A 6 10.68 -5.90 1.97
N GLU A 7 11.58 -6.86 1.76
CA GLU A 7 12.62 -7.26 2.72
C GLU A 7 13.94 -6.47 2.56
N ALA A 8 14.05 -5.57 1.59
CA ALA A 8 15.27 -4.79 1.38
C ALA A 8 15.37 -3.66 2.42
N LEU A 9 16.58 -3.44 2.94
CA LEU A 9 16.84 -2.29 3.79
C LEU A 9 16.66 -0.99 2.98
N HIS A 10 15.92 -0.05 3.58
CA HIS A 10 15.86 1.30 3.05
C HIS A 10 17.25 1.95 3.16
N GLN A 11 17.64 2.75 2.17
CA GLN A 11 18.95 3.44 2.14
C GLN A 11 19.22 4.36 3.36
N ASN A 12 18.15 4.75 4.06
CA ASN A 12 18.21 5.57 5.28
C ASN A 12 17.86 4.76 6.55
N ALA A 13 17.93 3.43 6.51
CA ALA A 13 17.59 2.60 7.66
C ALA A 13 18.71 2.56 8.71
N GLU A 14 19.97 2.65 8.28
CA GLU A 14 21.13 2.64 9.18
C GLU A 14 21.15 3.92 10.02
N GLY A 15 21.20 3.77 11.36
CA GLY A 15 21.23 4.88 12.32
C GLY A 15 19.87 5.54 12.58
N LEU A 16 18.78 5.09 11.97
CA LEU A 16 17.45 5.70 12.15
C LEU A 16 16.96 5.67 13.61
N ASP A 17 17.37 4.66 14.39
CA ASP A 17 16.99 4.44 15.78
C ASP A 17 17.68 5.37 16.79
N VAL A 18 18.74 6.06 16.38
CA VAL A 18 19.47 7.04 17.21
C VAL A 18 19.21 8.50 16.82
N GLU A 19 18.35 8.73 15.84
CA GLU A 19 17.95 10.06 15.38
C GLU A 19 17.00 10.78 16.35
N ALA A 20 16.89 12.10 16.21
CA ALA A 20 15.90 12.87 16.95
C ALA A 20 14.47 12.43 16.58
N PRO A 21 13.51 12.37 17.53
CA PRO A 21 12.14 11.96 17.26
C PRO A 21 11.49 12.71 16.09
N GLU A 22 11.72 14.01 15.97
CA GLU A 22 11.20 14.84 14.89
C GLU A 22 11.73 14.41 13.52
N ALA A 23 13.00 13.99 13.45
CA ALA A 23 13.63 13.51 12.22
C ALA A 23 13.03 12.15 11.80
N ILE A 24 12.83 11.24 12.76
CA ILE A 24 12.18 9.94 12.51
C ILE A 24 10.74 10.14 12.02
N LEU A 25 9.98 11.01 12.69
CA LEU A 25 8.59 11.30 12.32
C LEU A 25 8.50 11.94 10.92
N ALA A 26 9.39 12.88 10.60
CA ALA A 26 9.47 13.47 9.27
C ALA A 26 9.81 12.42 8.20
N PHE A 27 10.74 11.50 8.49
CA PHE A 27 11.09 10.41 7.60
C PHE A 27 9.89 9.49 7.33
N LEU A 28 9.19 9.04 8.37
CA LEU A 28 8.01 8.17 8.25
C LEU A 28 6.86 8.86 7.49
N ALA A 29 6.59 10.14 7.76
CA ALA A 29 5.56 10.90 7.06
C ALA A 29 5.87 11.03 5.57
N ASN A 30 7.12 11.33 5.21
CA ASN A 30 7.54 11.38 3.80
C ASN A 30 7.44 10.02 3.12
N ALA A 31 7.81 8.92 3.80
CA ALA A 31 7.66 7.57 3.26
C ALA A 31 6.19 7.22 2.97
N GLN A 32 5.25 7.65 3.81
CA GLN A 32 3.81 7.47 3.54
C GLN A 32 3.34 8.26 2.31
N ILE A 33 3.84 9.48 2.13
CA ILE A 33 3.55 10.29 0.93
C ILE A 33 4.05 9.58 -0.33
N GLU A 34 5.27 9.03 -0.31
CA GLU A 34 5.81 8.27 -1.43
C GLU A 34 5.00 6.99 -1.71
N ALA A 35 4.58 6.27 -0.67
CA ALA A 35 3.69 5.12 -0.80
C ALA A 35 2.36 5.50 -1.46
N ALA A 36 1.76 6.62 -1.06
CA ALA A 36 0.52 7.11 -1.66
C ALA A 36 0.70 7.50 -3.15
N LYS A 37 1.83 8.12 -3.51
CA LYS A 37 2.17 8.47 -4.91
C LYS A 37 2.30 7.25 -5.80
N ALA A 38 2.75 6.11 -5.27
CA ALA A 38 2.92 4.87 -6.05
C ALA A 38 1.61 4.40 -6.70
N VAL A 39 0.46 4.74 -6.11
CA VAL A 39 -0.87 4.41 -6.64
C VAL A 39 -1.10 5.03 -8.02
N HIS A 40 -0.50 6.19 -8.34
CA HIS A 40 -0.66 6.83 -9.64
C HIS A 40 -0.29 5.92 -10.81
N GLY A 41 0.79 5.14 -10.66
CA GLY A 41 1.20 4.18 -11.69
C GLY A 41 0.23 3.01 -11.86
N ALA A 42 -0.54 2.68 -10.83
CA ALA A 42 -1.50 1.58 -10.83
C ALA A 42 -2.90 1.99 -11.30
N ILE A 43 -3.18 3.29 -11.50
CA ILE A 43 -4.52 3.80 -11.86
C ILE A 43 -5.16 3.05 -13.04
N PRO A 44 -4.47 2.79 -14.18
CA PRO A 44 -5.10 2.09 -15.29
C PRO A 44 -5.55 0.66 -14.94
N ALA A 45 -4.74 -0.06 -14.15
CA ALA A 45 -5.06 -1.43 -13.71
C ALA A 45 -6.19 -1.45 -12.68
N ILE A 46 -6.18 -0.50 -11.74
CA ILE A 46 -7.24 -0.33 -10.74
C ILE A 46 -8.57 0.02 -11.42
N ALA A 47 -8.55 0.90 -12.42
CA ALA A 47 -9.75 1.27 -13.20
C ALA A 47 -10.35 0.04 -13.93
N ALA A 48 -9.52 -0.75 -14.61
CA ALA A 48 -9.97 -1.97 -15.26
C ALA A 48 -10.56 -3.00 -14.27
N ALA A 49 -9.93 -3.16 -13.10
CA ALA A 49 -10.46 -4.02 -12.04
C ALA A 49 -11.81 -3.49 -11.52
N ALA A 50 -11.94 -2.18 -11.31
CA ALA A 50 -13.18 -1.56 -10.84
C ALA A 50 -14.34 -1.77 -11.81
N GLU A 51 -14.11 -1.67 -13.13
CA GLU A 51 -15.13 -1.94 -14.15
C GLU A 51 -15.62 -3.39 -14.11
N LEU A 52 -14.69 -4.35 -13.99
CA LEU A 52 -15.01 -5.78 -13.89
C LEU A 52 -15.80 -6.09 -12.62
N ILE A 53 -15.36 -5.56 -11.48
CA ILE A 53 -16.03 -5.73 -10.18
C ILE A 53 -17.43 -5.13 -10.24
N ALA A 54 -17.58 -3.91 -10.75
CA ALA A 54 -18.88 -3.25 -10.87
C ALA A 54 -19.85 -4.05 -11.75
N LYS A 55 -19.38 -4.61 -12.86
CA LYS A 55 -20.19 -5.51 -13.72
C LYS A 55 -20.63 -6.76 -12.96
N GLN A 56 -19.71 -7.41 -12.24
CA GLN A 56 -20.01 -8.63 -11.50
C GLN A 56 -21.03 -8.39 -10.39
N LEU A 57 -20.87 -7.32 -9.62
CA LEU A 57 -21.79 -6.93 -8.56
C LEU A 57 -23.19 -6.62 -9.11
N LYS A 58 -23.29 -5.91 -10.25
CA LYS A 58 -24.57 -5.63 -10.92
C LYS A 58 -25.30 -6.89 -11.37
N SER A 59 -24.58 -7.95 -11.72
CA SER A 59 -25.15 -9.26 -12.09
C SER A 59 -25.51 -10.15 -10.89
N GLY A 60 -25.41 -9.65 -9.66
CA GLY A 60 -25.67 -10.42 -8.43
C GLY A 60 -24.49 -11.28 -7.96
N GLY A 61 -23.30 -11.06 -8.51
CA GLY A 61 -22.07 -11.67 -8.06
C GLY A 61 -21.51 -11.03 -6.78
N LYS A 62 -20.33 -11.50 -6.35
CA LYS A 62 -19.66 -11.04 -5.13
C LYS A 62 -18.22 -10.67 -5.40
N LEU A 63 -17.70 -9.73 -4.62
CA LEU A 63 -16.27 -9.48 -4.47
C LEU A 63 -15.80 -10.19 -3.19
N ALA A 64 -14.65 -10.86 -3.24
CA ALA A 64 -14.05 -11.51 -2.09
C ALA A 64 -12.57 -11.12 -2.01
N TYR A 65 -12.11 -10.82 -0.80
CA TYR A 65 -10.69 -10.61 -0.49
C TYR A 65 -10.14 -11.82 0.27
N ALA A 66 -8.89 -12.19 -0.03
CA ALA A 66 -8.18 -13.26 0.66
C ALA A 66 -6.78 -12.76 1.05
N ALA A 67 -6.51 -12.71 2.36
CA ALA A 67 -5.26 -12.18 2.91
C ALA A 67 -5.01 -12.68 4.33
N ALA A 68 -3.79 -12.50 4.83
CA ALA A 68 -3.39 -12.75 6.21
C ALA A 68 -2.73 -11.51 6.82
N GLY A 69 -2.65 -11.45 8.15
CA GLY A 69 -2.02 -10.33 8.87
C GLY A 69 -2.68 -8.97 8.57
N SER A 70 -1.88 -7.90 8.49
CA SER A 70 -2.36 -6.54 8.27
C SER A 70 -3.18 -6.37 6.98
N SER A 71 -2.82 -7.08 5.91
CA SER A 71 -3.59 -7.05 4.65
C SER A 71 -4.99 -7.67 4.83
N GLY A 72 -5.14 -8.66 5.70
CA GLY A 72 -6.44 -9.21 6.07
C GLY A 72 -7.29 -8.22 6.85
N LEU A 73 -6.68 -7.49 7.80
CA LEU A 73 -7.37 -6.43 8.55
C LEU A 73 -7.83 -5.29 7.65
N MET A 74 -7.01 -4.91 6.65
CA MET A 74 -7.40 -3.93 5.63
C MET A 74 -8.59 -4.40 4.80
N ALA A 75 -8.57 -5.66 4.36
CA ALA A 75 -9.69 -6.25 3.62
C ALA A 75 -10.98 -6.30 4.45
N VAL A 76 -10.89 -6.58 5.75
CA VAL A 76 -12.03 -6.55 6.68
C VAL A 76 -12.55 -5.13 6.91
N ALA A 77 -11.67 -4.12 6.89
CA ALA A 77 -12.07 -2.72 7.06
C ALA A 77 -12.75 -2.13 5.81
N ASP A 78 -12.47 -2.68 4.62
CA ASP A 78 -13.06 -2.25 3.34
C ASP A 78 -14.41 -2.93 3.04
N ALA A 79 -14.53 -4.23 3.33
CA ALA A 79 -15.68 -5.08 3.01
C ALA A 79 -16.93 -4.77 3.85
#